data_AF-A0A8S3FKF4-F1
#
_entry.id   AF-A0A8S3FKF4-F1
#
_cell.length_a   1.000
_cell.length_b   1.000
_cell.length_c   1.000
_cell.angle_alpha   90.00
_cell.angle_beta   90.00
_cell.angle_gamma   90.00
#
_symmetry.space_group_name_H-M   'P 1'
#
loop_
_entity.id
_entity.type
_entity.pdbx_description
1 polymer ?
#
loop_
_entity_poly.entity_id
_entity_poly.type
_entity_poly.pdbx_seq_one_letter_code
_entity_poly.pdbx_strand_id
1 'polypeptide(L)'
;MKCLSNLAKQGRTIIFSIHQPRYSIFKLFDTVTLLSEGEMLYHGQVKNLLNYFSQQGYSCEPHDNPADFVIDVLIDAKEYSVKMEKLKLAYEKSSMHQHVMKLRKQQFIDESFGIRTGRKSVKPTISLWKEFYYVCLRTLKNTFRNPSLILSQIVVSIILGLLVGLVFFDLKKTTDPGVQNRLGVIFV
;
A
#
# COMPACT_ATOMS: atom_id res chain seq x y z
N MET A 1 -14.76 8.31 2.00
CA MET A 1 -14.64 8.44 3.48
C MET A 1 -15.92 8.09 4.25
N LYS A 2 -17.12 8.47 3.82
CA LYS A 2 -18.38 8.08 4.50
C LYS A 2 -18.54 6.56 4.66
N CYS A 3 -18.21 5.79 3.63
CA CYS A 3 -18.23 4.32 3.70
C CYS A 3 -17.28 3.77 4.79
N LEU A 4 -16.04 4.27 4.85
CA LEU A 4 -15.08 3.89 5.90
C LEU A 4 -15.61 4.28 7.29
N SER A 5 -16.15 5.50 7.46
CA SER A 5 -16.76 5.90 8.74
C SER A 5 -17.91 4.97 9.15
N ASN A 6 -18.75 4.52 8.21
CA ASN A 6 -19.81 3.57 8.51
C ASN A 6 -19.27 2.20 8.92
N LEU A 7 -18.23 1.70 8.25
CA LEU A 7 -17.55 0.46 8.63
C LEU A 7 -16.91 0.57 10.02
N ALA A 8 -16.35 1.73 10.38
CA ALA A 8 -15.81 1.98 11.70
C ALA A 8 -16.91 1.91 12.78
N LYS A 9 -18.06 2.55 12.51
CA LYS A 9 -19.25 2.48 13.39
C LYS A 9 -19.81 1.07 13.54
N GLN A 10 -19.55 0.17 12.59
CA GLN A 10 -19.88 -1.26 12.70
C GLN A 10 -18.87 -2.07 13.52
N GLY A 11 -17.93 -1.42 14.22
CA GLY A 11 -16.95 -2.06 15.10
C GLY A 11 -15.68 -2.52 14.39
N ARG A 12 -15.39 -2.04 13.17
CA ARG A 12 -14.13 -2.33 12.48
C ARG A 12 -13.08 -1.25 12.78
N THR A 13 -11.89 -1.63 13.22
CA THR A 13 -10.76 -0.70 13.31
C THR A 13 -10.25 -0.36 11.91
N ILE A 14 -10.22 0.92 11.56
CA ILE A 14 -9.76 1.38 10.25
C ILE A 14 -8.56 2.30 10.46
N ILE A 15 -7.43 1.91 9.86
CA ILE A 15 -6.16 2.65 9.89
C ILE A 15 -5.80 2.94 8.44
N PHE A 16 -5.49 4.20 8.13
CA PHE A 16 -5.06 4.62 6.80
C PHE A 16 -4.14 5.82 6.91
N SER A 17 -3.33 6.03 5.87
CA SER A 17 -2.61 7.28 5.63
C SER A 17 -3.41 8.14 4.65
N ILE A 18 -3.37 9.45 4.83
CA ILE A 18 -3.99 10.41 3.92
C ILE A 18 -3.08 11.61 3.72
N HIS A 19 -2.97 12.05 2.47
CA HIS A 19 -2.27 13.28 2.12
C HIS A 19 -3.30 14.41 1.98
N GLN A 20 -3.08 15.53 2.66
CA GLN A 20 -3.85 16.78 2.55
C GLN A 20 -5.38 16.57 2.50
N PRO A 21 -6.01 16.11 3.61
CA PRO A 21 -7.44 15.90 3.64
C PRO A 21 -8.19 17.24 3.69
N ARG A 22 -9.25 17.35 2.88
CA ARG A 22 -10.22 18.44 3.00
C ARG A 22 -10.83 18.47 4.40
N TYR A 23 -11.15 19.65 4.91
CA TYR A 23 -11.78 19.85 6.22
C TYR A 23 -12.99 18.94 6.52
N SER A 24 -13.88 18.77 5.53
CA SER A 24 -15.07 17.92 5.67
C SER A 24 -14.75 16.44 5.91
N ILE A 25 -13.58 15.99 5.48
CA ILE A 25 -13.06 14.64 5.73
C ILE A 25 -12.36 14.60 7.08
N PHE A 26 -11.54 15.60 7.39
CA PHE A 26 -10.79 15.67 8.65
C PHE A 26 -11.69 15.64 9.89
N LYS A 27 -12.87 16.28 9.81
CA LYS A 27 -13.91 16.23 10.83
C LYS A 27 -14.44 14.83 11.16
N LEU A 28 -14.23 13.85 10.28
CA LEU A 28 -14.71 12.48 10.46
C LEU A 28 -13.70 11.59 11.21
N PHE A 29 -12.51 12.10 11.53
CA PHE A 29 -11.45 11.33 12.16
C PHE A 29 -11.61 11.32 13.68
N ASP A 30 -11.52 10.14 14.28
CA ASP A 30 -11.54 9.98 15.74
C ASP A 30 -10.16 10.27 16.35
N THR A 31 -9.12 9.68 15.76
CA THR A 31 -7.72 9.74 16.19
C THR A 31 -6.83 10.09 15.00
N VAL A 32 -5.80 10.90 15.23
CA VAL A 32 -4.78 11.25 14.23
C VAL A 32 -3.39 10.93 14.77
N THR A 33 -2.53 10.41 13.89
CA THR A 33 -1.10 10.22 14.13
C THR A 33 -0.35 11.10 13.14
N LEU A 34 0.54 11.95 13.65
CA LEU A 34 1.41 12.77 12.84
C LEU A 34 2.83 12.22 12.90
N LEU A 35 3.41 12.03 11.73
CA LEU A 35 4.73 11.46 11.53
C LEU A 35 5.53 12.39 10.64
N SER A 36 6.78 12.66 11.01
CA SER A 36 7.75 13.34 10.14
C SER A 36 9.10 12.66 10.28
N GLU A 37 9.74 12.32 9.15
CA GLU A 37 11.05 11.65 9.09
C GLU A 37 11.18 10.37 9.97
N GLY A 38 10.08 9.63 10.13
CA GLY A 38 10.04 8.43 10.97
C GLY A 38 9.80 8.69 12.45
N GLU A 39 9.75 9.95 12.86
CA GLU A 39 9.50 10.39 14.23
C GLU A 39 8.03 10.76 14.42
N MET A 40 7.46 10.33 15.54
CA MET A 40 6.07 10.63 15.91
C MET A 40 6.02 11.97 16.64
N LEU A 41 5.31 12.93 16.06
CA LEU A 41 5.18 14.28 16.63
C LEU A 41 3.88 14.47 17.39
N TYR A 42 2.88 13.64 17.11
CA TYR A 42 1.60 13.63 17.81
C TYR A 42 0.88 12.31 17.57
N HIS A 43 0.21 11.80 18.60
CA HIS A 43 -0.84 10.80 18.45
C HIS A 43 -1.93 11.03 19.50
N GLY A 44 -3.18 11.14 19.05
CA GLY A 44 -4.30 11.40 19.96
C GLY A 44 -5.58 11.75 19.23
N GLN A 45 -6.60 12.10 20.02
CA GLN A 45 -7.91 12.50 19.49
C GLN A 45 -7.80 13.82 18.74
N VAL A 46 -8.49 13.91 17.60
CA VAL A 46 -8.47 15.12 16.75
C VAL A 46 -8.94 16.37 17.49
N LYS A 47 -9.85 16.22 18.46
CA LYS A 47 -10.33 17.31 19.32
C LYS A 47 -9.23 18.00 20.12
N ASN A 48 -8.19 17.25 20.51
CA ASN A 48 -7.10 17.75 21.34
C ASN A 48 -5.92 18.30 20.52
N LEU A 49 -5.97 18.11 19.20
CA LEU A 49 -4.87 18.41 18.28
C LEU A 49 -4.51 19.90 18.28
N LEU A 50 -5.51 20.76 18.07
CA LEU A 50 -5.29 22.21 18.02
C LEU A 50 -4.77 22.73 19.36
N ASN A 51 -5.38 22.33 20.47
CA ASN A 51 -4.95 22.71 21.81
C ASN A 51 -3.50 22.31 22.10
N TYR A 52 -3.07 21.13 21.64
CA TYR A 52 -1.69 20.67 21.78
C TYR A 52 -0.72 21.58 21.02
N PHE A 53 -0.99 21.88 19.76
CA PHE A 53 -0.12 22.75 18.97
C PHE A 53 -0.11 24.20 19.46
N SER A 54 -1.23 24.69 20.00
CA SER A 54 -1.30 26.00 20.67
C SER A 54 -0.38 26.08 21.88
N GLN A 55 -0.27 25.02 22.69
CA GLN A 55 0.67 24.96 23.81
C GLN A 55 2.14 24.94 23.35
N GLN A 56 2.42 24.48 22.13
CA GLN A 56 3.77 24.48 21.55
C GLN A 56 4.12 25.80 20.82
N GLY A 57 3.19 26.76 20.80
CA GLY A 57 3.37 28.08 20.20
C GLY A 57 2.84 28.21 18.76
N TYR A 58 2.07 27.24 18.26
CA TYR A 58 1.45 27.31 16.94
C TYR A 58 -0.04 27.62 17.07
N SER A 59 -0.48 28.71 16.44
CA SER A 59 -1.90 29.07 16.40
C SER A 59 -2.48 28.78 15.03
N CYS A 60 -3.66 28.17 15.01
CA CYS A 60 -4.43 27.97 13.80
C CYS A 60 -5.42 29.12 13.67
N GLU A 61 -5.46 29.78 12.51
CA GLU A 61 -6.42 30.85 12.27
C GLU A 61 -7.87 30.31 12.24
N PRO A 62 -8.88 31.11 12.63
CA PRO A 62 -10.27 30.63 12.77
C PRO A 62 -10.93 30.11 11.49
N HIS A 63 -10.36 30.43 10.33
CA HIS A 63 -10.91 30.06 9.01
C HIS A 63 -10.00 29.11 8.23
N ASP A 64 -8.87 28.71 8.83
CA ASP A 64 -7.99 27.73 8.24
C ASP A 64 -8.48 26.31 8.46
N ASN A 65 -8.13 25.44 7.51
CA ASN A 65 -8.33 24.01 7.65
C ASN A 65 -7.29 23.46 8.64
N PRO A 66 -7.70 22.90 9.80
CA PRO A 66 -6.78 22.32 10.78
C PRO A 66 -5.88 21.23 10.19
N ALA A 67 -6.34 20.52 9.15
CA ALA A 67 -5.52 19.53 8.48
C ALA A 67 -4.36 20.15 7.71
N ASP A 68 -4.61 21.27 7.03
CA ASP A 68 -3.59 21.97 6.24
C ASP A 68 -2.60 22.66 7.19
N PHE A 69 -3.11 23.36 8.21
CA PHE A 69 -2.30 23.93 9.31
C PHE A 69 -1.33 22.90 9.91
N VAL A 70 -1.82 21.71 10.25
CA VAL A 70 -0.99 20.67 10.84
C VAL A 70 0.08 20.17 9.85
N ILE A 71 -0.26 20.05 8.56
CA ILE A 71 0.71 19.66 7.53
C ILE A 71 1.78 20.74 7.36
N ASP A 72 1.39 22.02 7.40
CA ASP A 72 2.33 23.14 7.31
C ASP A 72 3.29 23.15 8.51
N VAL A 73 2.79 22.86 9.72
CA VAL A 73 3.64 22.67 10.92
C VAL A 73 4.62 21.51 10.73
N LEU A 74 4.20 20.41 10.07
CA LEU A 74 5.10 19.28 9.80
C LEU A 74 6.16 19.62 8.75
N ILE A 75 5.81 20.42 7.74
CA ILE A 75 6.74 20.89 6.70
C ILE A 75 7.76 21.86 7.30
N ASP A 76 7.31 22.84 8.10
CA ASP A 76 8.18 23.77 8.82
C ASP A 76 9.10 23.03 9.81
N ALA A 77 8.58 22.02 10.52
CA ALA A 77 9.39 21.17 11.38
C ALA A 77 10.46 20.40 10.59
N LYS A 78 10.16 19.95 9.36
CA LYS A 78 11.11 19.24 8.51
C LYS A 78 12.21 20.16 7.99
N GLU A 79 11.88 21.41 7.66
CA GLU A 79 12.85 22.39 7.18
C GLU A 79 13.86 22.79 8.27
N TYR A 80 13.43 22.80 9.54
CA TYR A 80 14.26 23.16 10.69
C TYR A 80 14.44 22.01 11.68
N SER A 81 15.58 21.33 11.63
CA SER A 81 15.93 20.20 12.53
C SER A 81 15.75 20.50 14.02
N VAL A 82 16.04 21.72 14.47
CA VAL A 82 15.86 22.14 15.87
C VAL A 82 14.38 22.17 16.29
N LYS A 83 13.48 22.62 15.39
CA LYS A 83 12.04 22.62 15.67
C LYS A 83 11.49 21.20 15.73
N MET A 84 11.98 20.32 14.84
CA MET A 84 11.64 18.90 14.85
C MET A 84 11.95 18.26 16.20
N GLU A 85 13.18 18.44 16.69
CA GLU A 85 13.63 17.87 17.95
C GLU A 85 12.81 18.41 19.13
N LYS A 86 12.51 19.71 19.13
CA LYS A 86 11.64 20.33 20.15
C LYS A 86 10.24 19.70 20.18
N LEU A 87 9.62 19.52 19.02
CA LEU A 87 8.28 18.92 18.90
C LEU A 87 8.26 17.44 19.32
N LYS A 88 9.29 16.69 18.94
CA LYS A 88 9.48 15.30 19.38
C LYS A 88 9.57 15.21 20.89
N LEU A 89 10.46 15.99 21.51
CA LEU A 89 10.64 16.01 22.96
C LEU A 89 9.39 16.48 23.71
N ALA A 90 8.67 17.46 23.14
CA ALA A 90 7.39 17.92 23.69
C ALA A 90 6.34 16.80 23.69
N TYR A 91 6.26 16.03 22.60
CA TYR A 91 5.36 14.90 22.51
C TYR A 91 5.74 13.80 23.50
N GLU A 92 7.01 13.41 23.58
CA GLU A 92 7.50 12.38 24.51
C GLU A 92 7.21 12.72 25.98
N LYS A 93 7.32 14.00 26.35
CA LYS A 93 7.00 14.49 27.69
C LYS A 93 5.50 14.63 27.95
N SER A 94 4.68 14.64 26.91
CA SER A 94 3.24 14.86 27.03
C SER A 94 2.52 13.70 27.74
N SER A 95 1.40 14.02 28.39
CA SER A 95 0.52 13.02 28.99
C SER A 95 -0.06 12.03 27.97
N MET A 96 -0.21 12.46 26.71
CA MET A 96 -0.71 11.64 25.60
C MET A 96 0.26 10.51 25.28
N HIS A 97 1.55 10.81 25.13
CA HIS A 97 2.57 9.80 24.90
C HIS A 97 2.66 8.81 26.07
N GLN A 98 2.65 9.32 27.31
CA GLN A 98 2.67 8.46 28.50
C GLN A 98 1.44 7.54 28.57
N HIS A 99 0.27 8.03 28.19
CA HIS A 99 -0.96 7.24 28.15
C HIS A 99 -0.84 6.08 27.15
N VAL A 100 -0.39 6.36 25.92
CA VAL A 100 -0.16 5.34 24.88
C VAL A 100 0.88 4.32 25.34
N MET A 101 1.97 4.77 25.96
CA MET A 101 3.02 3.88 26.48
C MET A 101 2.52 2.99 27.63
N LYS A 102 1.62 3.50 28.49
CA LYS A 102 0.97 2.69 29.52
C LYS A 102 0.07 1.61 28.92
N LEU A 103 -0.78 1.97 27.95
CA LEU A 103 -1.64 1.02 27.24
C LEU A 103 -0.83 -0.07 26.54
N ARG A 104 0.26 0.32 25.87
CA ARG A 104 1.17 -0.62 25.22
C ARG A 104 1.81 -1.58 26.22
N LYS A 105 2.28 -1.09 27.37
CA LYS A 105 2.83 -1.94 28.43
C LYS A 105 1.78 -2.92 28.99
N GLN A 106 0.56 -2.44 29.22
CA GLN A 106 -0.56 -3.29 29.66
C GLN A 106 -0.87 -4.38 28.64
N GLN A 107 -0.93 -4.05 27.34
CA GLN A 107 -1.13 -5.05 26.29
C GLN A 107 -0.01 -6.09 26.24
N PHE A 108 1.26 -5.68 26.38
CA PHE A 108 2.37 -6.62 26.46
C PHE A 108 2.27 -7.55 27.67
N ILE A 109 1.87 -7.00 28.83
CA ILE A 109 1.61 -7.78 30.04
C ILE A 109 0.49 -8.79 29.78
N ASP A 110 -0.65 -8.36 29.25
CA ASP A 110 -1.79 -9.23 28.96
C ASP A 110 -1.44 -10.35 27.95
N GLU A 111 -0.66 -10.03 26.91
CA GLU A 111 -0.12 -11.02 25.97
C GLU A 111 0.84 -12.01 26.65
N SER A 112 1.68 -11.54 27.58
CA SER A 112 2.65 -12.37 28.32
C SER A 112 1.97 -13.29 29.33
N PHE A 113 0.87 -12.84 29.95
CA PHE A 113 0.05 -13.63 30.88
C PHE A 113 -0.95 -14.57 30.18
N GLY A 114 -0.92 -14.65 28.84
CA GLY A 114 -1.76 -15.58 28.09
C GLY A 114 -3.25 -15.22 28.06
N ILE A 115 -3.61 -13.99 28.47
CA ILE A 115 -4.95 -13.44 28.26
C ILE A 115 -5.04 -13.10 26.77
N ARG A 116 -5.41 -14.11 25.97
CA ARG A 116 -5.48 -14.03 24.51
C ARG A 116 -6.44 -12.92 24.07
N THR A 117 -5.95 -11.70 23.87
CA THR A 117 -6.59 -10.68 23.03
C THR A 117 -6.37 -11.04 21.55
N GLY A 118 -6.95 -12.18 21.16
CA GLY A 118 -7.41 -12.48 19.81
C GLY A 118 -6.60 -11.99 18.60
N ARG A 119 -5.28 -12.25 18.52
CA ARG A 119 -4.69 -12.46 17.18
C ARG A 119 -5.28 -13.74 16.61
N LYS A 120 -6.46 -13.63 16.00
CA LYS A 120 -6.97 -14.68 15.11
C LYS A 120 -5.95 -14.78 13.98
N SER A 121 -5.06 -15.78 14.06
CA SER A 121 -4.27 -16.19 12.90
C SER A 121 -5.28 -16.38 11.77
N VAL A 122 -5.19 -15.52 10.75
CA VAL A 122 -6.03 -15.63 9.57
C VAL A 122 -5.59 -16.91 8.89
N LYS A 123 -6.24 -18.02 9.24
CA LYS A 123 -6.02 -19.29 8.55
C LYS A 123 -6.46 -19.08 7.11
N PRO A 124 -5.67 -19.55 6.12
CA PRO A 124 -6.11 -19.51 4.74
C PRO A 124 -7.46 -20.23 4.66
N THR A 125 -8.45 -19.52 4.13
CA THR A 125 -9.85 -19.97 4.13
C THR A 125 -10.09 -21.08 3.11
N ILE A 126 -9.12 -21.37 2.23
CA ILE A 126 -9.28 -22.20 1.03
C ILE A 126 -8.04 -23.11 0.85
N SER A 127 -8.20 -24.24 0.16
CA SER A 127 -7.12 -25.16 -0.21
C SER A 127 -6.30 -24.66 -1.41
N LEU A 128 -5.01 -25.05 -1.48
CA LEU A 128 -4.08 -24.63 -2.54
C LEU A 128 -4.58 -24.92 -3.97
N TRP A 129 -5.17 -26.09 -4.21
CA TRP A 129 -5.73 -26.44 -5.53
C TRP A 129 -6.90 -25.54 -5.94
N LYS A 130 -7.74 -25.12 -4.99
CA LYS A 130 -8.84 -24.21 -5.26
C LYS A 130 -8.33 -22.80 -5.53
N GLU A 131 -7.32 -22.34 -4.78
CA GLU A 131 -6.65 -21.07 -5.05
C GLU A 131 -6.01 -21.05 -6.45
N PHE A 132 -5.28 -22.12 -6.80
CA PHE A 132 -4.69 -22.28 -8.13
C PHE A 132 -5.75 -22.23 -9.24
N TYR A 133 -6.84 -22.97 -9.08
CA TYR A 133 -7.95 -22.97 -10.04
C TYR A 133 -8.55 -21.58 -10.25
N TYR A 134 -8.85 -20.85 -9.17
CA TYR A 134 -9.45 -19.50 -9.28
C TYR A 134 -8.48 -18.47 -9.85
N VAL A 135 -7.20 -18.52 -9.47
CA VAL A 135 -6.18 -17.64 -10.04
C VAL A 135 -5.99 -17.96 -11.52
N CYS A 136 -5.90 -19.23 -11.91
CA CYS A 136 -5.77 -19.64 -13.31
C CYS A 136 -6.97 -19.16 -14.14
N LEU A 137 -8.20 -19.42 -13.68
CA LEU A 137 -9.41 -18.99 -14.39
C LEU A 137 -9.50 -17.46 -14.49
N ARG A 138 -9.18 -16.73 -13.41
CA ARG A 138 -9.15 -15.26 -13.42
C ARG A 138 -8.13 -14.73 -14.41
N THR A 139 -6.92 -15.29 -14.40
CA THR A 139 -5.84 -14.89 -15.30
C THR A 139 -6.22 -15.18 -16.74
N LEU A 140 -6.69 -16.39 -17.04
CA LEU A 140 -7.16 -16.78 -18.38
C LEU A 140 -8.26 -15.83 -18.88
N LYS A 141 -9.26 -15.54 -18.05
CA LYS A 141 -10.35 -14.61 -18.37
C LYS A 141 -9.85 -13.17 -18.57
N ASN A 142 -8.88 -12.73 -17.79
CA ASN A 142 -8.26 -11.42 -17.95
C ASN A 142 -7.44 -11.33 -19.24
N THR A 143 -6.69 -12.39 -19.59
CA THR A 143 -5.89 -12.45 -20.82
C THR A 143 -6.78 -12.47 -22.06
N PHE A 144 -7.84 -13.28 -22.08
CA PHE A 144 -8.77 -13.31 -23.22
C PHE A 144 -9.57 -12.00 -23.40
N ARG A 145 -9.76 -11.22 -22.33
CA ARG A 145 -10.39 -9.89 -22.41
C ARG A 145 -9.44 -8.80 -22.90
N ASN A 146 -8.14 -9.05 -22.92
CA ASN A 146 -7.12 -8.13 -23.42
C ASN A 146 -6.52 -8.70 -24.74
N PRO A 147 -7.27 -8.64 -25.86
CA PRO A 147 -6.87 -9.29 -27.10
C PRO A 147 -5.61 -8.67 -27.73
N SER A 148 -5.23 -7.45 -27.37
CA SER A 148 -4.07 -6.75 -27.97
C SER A 148 -2.75 -7.49 -27.76
N LEU A 149 -2.55 -8.12 -26.59
CA LEU A 149 -1.34 -8.89 -26.28
C LEU A 149 -1.33 -10.23 -27.02
N ILE A 150 -2.45 -10.96 -26.98
CA ILE A 150 -2.58 -12.25 -27.67
C ILE A 150 -2.44 -12.05 -29.17
N LEU A 151 -3.09 -11.03 -29.73
CA LEU A 151 -3.05 -10.74 -31.16
C LEU A 151 -1.64 -10.37 -31.61
N SER A 152 -0.95 -9.48 -30.86
CA SER A 152 0.44 -9.13 -31.17
C SER A 152 1.35 -10.36 -31.18
N GLN A 153 1.19 -11.25 -30.20
CA GLN A 153 1.97 -12.50 -30.14
C GLN A 153 1.67 -13.42 -31.33
N ILE A 154 0.38 -13.64 -31.63
CA ILE A 154 -0.04 -14.47 -32.77
C ILE A 154 0.51 -13.90 -34.08
N VAL A 155 0.40 -12.59 -34.29
CA VAL A 155 0.88 -11.92 -35.52
C VAL A 155 2.40 -12.06 -35.65
N VAL A 156 3.17 -11.81 -34.58
CA VAL A 156 4.64 -11.97 -34.60
C VAL A 156 5.02 -13.43 -34.86
N SER A 157 4.35 -14.39 -34.23
CA SER A 157 4.59 -15.82 -34.47
C SER A 157 4.28 -16.24 -35.91
N ILE A 158 3.21 -15.72 -36.51
CA ILE A 158 2.86 -15.99 -37.91
C ILE A 158 3.92 -15.39 -38.85
N ILE A 159 4.31 -14.13 -38.63
CA ILE A 159 5.31 -13.46 -39.47
C ILE A 159 6.65 -14.20 -39.39
N LEU A 160 7.10 -14.54 -38.19
CA LEU A 160 8.34 -15.30 -37.99
C LEU A 160 8.27 -16.67 -38.66
N GLY A 161 7.16 -17.40 -38.49
CA GLY A 161 6.95 -18.69 -39.13
C GLY A 161 6.95 -18.62 -40.66
N LEU A 162 6.35 -17.58 -41.24
CA LEU A 162 6.38 -17.34 -42.69
C LEU A 162 7.77 -17.00 -43.19
N LEU A 163 8.52 -16.15 -42.48
CA LEU A 163 9.90 -15.81 -42.84
C LEU A 163 10.80 -17.05 -42.81
N VAL A 164 10.74 -17.86 -41.75
CA VAL A 164 11.49 -19.12 -41.66
C VAL A 164 11.07 -20.06 -42.78
N GLY A 165 9.77 -20.21 -43.03
CA GLY A 165 9.26 -21.05 -44.12
C GLY A 165 9.69 -20.61 -45.52
N LEU A 166 9.84 -19.30 -45.77
CA LEU A 166 10.34 -18.75 -47.04
C LEU A 166 11.85 -18.96 -47.21
N VAL A 167 12.63 -18.74 -46.14
CA VAL A 167 14.10 -18.93 -46.18
C VAL A 167 14.45 -20.39 -46.46
N PHE A 168 13.71 -21.32 -45.88
CA PHE A 168 13.93 -22.76 -46.02
C PHE A 168 12.90 -23.42 -46.94
N PHE A 169 12.41 -22.69 -47.94
CA PHE A 169 11.44 -23.22 -48.90
C PHE A 169 12.04 -24.40 -49.70
N ASP A 170 11.24 -25.44 -49.90
CA ASP A 170 11.57 -26.62 -50.72
C ASP A 170 12.88 -27.36 -50.33
N LEU A 171 12.94 -27.87 -49.09
CA LEU A 171 14.06 -28.66 -48.59
C LEU A 171 14.20 -30.00 -49.33
N LYS A 172 15.25 -30.12 -50.14
CA LYS A 172 15.65 -31.37 -50.83
C LYS A 172 15.77 -32.53 -49.83
N LYS A 173 15.25 -33.71 -50.23
CA LYS A 173 15.07 -34.87 -49.34
C LYS A 173 16.30 -35.78 -49.18
N THR A 174 17.32 -35.65 -50.03
CA THR A 174 18.32 -36.72 -50.23
C THR A 174 19.77 -36.25 -50.40
N THR A 175 20.11 -34.98 -50.13
CA THR A 175 21.49 -34.45 -50.28
C THR A 175 22.02 -33.92 -48.95
N ASP A 176 23.33 -34.05 -48.68
CA ASP A 176 23.98 -33.59 -47.43
C ASP A 176 23.65 -32.14 -47.00
N PRO A 177 23.52 -31.15 -47.93
CA PRO A 177 23.07 -29.80 -47.58
C PRO A 177 21.62 -29.74 -47.09
N GLY A 178 20.77 -30.66 -47.52
CA GLY A 178 19.36 -30.74 -47.11
C GLY A 178 19.19 -31.17 -45.65
N VAL A 179 20.11 -31.98 -45.12
CA VAL A 179 20.12 -32.36 -43.70
C VAL A 179 20.53 -31.17 -42.83
N GLN A 180 21.57 -30.42 -43.23
CA GLN A 180 22.00 -29.21 -42.52
C GLN A 180 20.92 -28.12 -42.52
N ASN A 181 20.23 -27.89 -43.64
CA ASN A 181 19.15 -26.92 -43.72
C ASN A 181 17.95 -27.29 -42.82
N ARG A 182 17.64 -28.58 -42.62
CA ARG A 182 16.59 -29.03 -41.70
C ARG A 182 16.96 -28.80 -40.24
N LEU A 183 18.22 -29.07 -39.87
CA LEU A 183 18.72 -28.77 -38.54
C LEU A 183 18.71 -27.26 -38.28
N GLY A 184 19.00 -26.45 -39.30
CA GLY A 184 18.85 -24.99 -39.26
C GLY A 184 17.44 -24.53 -38.92
N VAL A 185 16.40 -25.12 -39.53
CA VAL A 185 14.98 -24.77 -39.28
C VAL A 185 14.54 -25.08 -37.85
N ILE A 186 15.01 -26.17 -37.24
CA ILE A 186 14.60 -26.57 -35.88
C ILE A 186 15.30 -25.72 -34.80
N PHE A 187 16.48 -25.18 -35.12
CA PHE A 187 17.27 -24.37 -34.21
C PHE A 187 16.83 -22.89 -34.16
N VAL A 188 16.24 -22.39 -35.25
CA VAL A 188 15.72 -21.01 -35.39
C VAL A 188 14.31 -20.89 -34.83
#